data_AF-A0A8T0QEP0-F1
#
_entry.id   AF-A0A8T0QEP0-F1
#
_cell.length_a   1.000
_cell.length_b   1.000
_cell.length_c   1.000
_cell.angle_alpha   90.00
_cell.angle_beta   90.00
_cell.angle_gamma   90.00
#
_symmetry.space_group_name_H-M   'P 1'
#
loop_
_entity.id
_entity.type
_entity.pdbx_description
1 polymer ?
#
loop_
_entity_poly.entity_id
_entity_poly.type
_entity_poly.pdbx_seq_one_letter_code
_entity_poly.pdbx_strand_id
1 'polypeptide(L)'
;MARAVKLLAAAGSHPLKACLGSGGGQRLGSLPRRTTTMPTTRRTRASRPGVNGVTQAHKTFEVEEHSNSPAKKFSSHGISRQHNKGTSSDTAMRKQLEQVDVLQNMGISRHFDGEIKRILDMTYSCWLQGDEDIILDAGTCAMAFRILRMNGYDVSADELHHVAEALGFHPSLEGYLNDTRSLLELHKASKVSISEDESILDFIGSWSGCLLKEQLRSGGLQGTPLFREVEHALEFPFYTTLDRLDHRWNIENFNITGEKMLKTSSMLCSTNDDILALGIRDFSASQVTYQEELRHLKSWVKESRLDQLPFARQKLEYFYLSAAGTIFTPELSDARILWAKNGVLTTIVDDFFDVGGSKEELENLVTLAEMWDEHHKIEFYSEHVEIVFSAIYILVTRLGEKASLLQDRDVTKHLVEIWLDLLKSMMTEVEWRINKYIPTTEEYITNAALTFALGPIVLPALYFVGPKIPESAVKDLEYNELFRLMSTCGRLLNDVQTYEREYREGKVNSVSLLIHQSGGSLSIAEARREIQKPIDTCRRDLLGLVLRKEGVVPRPCKELFWKMCKVCYFFYSRGDAFSSPDEKAREVDAVVNLPLLLKGSSNVSLPILWEGSNQHA
;
A
#
# COMPACT_ATOMS: atom_id res chain seq x y z
N MET A 1 -6.57 48.56 12.99
CA MET A 1 -5.75 49.76 12.73
C MET A 1 -5.25 49.69 11.30
N ALA A 2 -5.66 50.66 10.49
CA ALA A 2 -5.15 50.88 9.15
C ALA A 2 -3.76 51.54 9.18
N ARG A 3 -3.02 51.39 8.08
CA ARG A 3 -1.75 52.02 7.68
C ARG A 3 -0.44 51.37 8.17
N ALA A 4 0.11 50.54 7.30
CA ALA A 4 1.47 50.75 6.79
C ALA A 4 1.54 50.30 5.32
N VAL A 5 1.65 51.26 4.41
CA VAL A 5 1.73 51.10 2.95
C VAL A 5 3.04 51.75 2.49
N LYS A 6 3.77 51.02 1.63
CA LYS A 6 4.80 51.47 0.66
C LYS A 6 6.10 52.08 1.17
N LEU A 7 7.22 51.47 0.76
CA LEU A 7 8.18 52.02 -0.21
C LEU A 7 9.36 51.06 -0.46
N LEU A 8 9.46 50.50 -1.67
CA LEU A 8 10.50 50.83 -2.66
C LEU A 8 10.41 49.89 -3.87
N ALA A 9 10.04 50.49 -4.99
CA ALA A 9 10.21 49.96 -6.33
C ALA A 9 11.59 50.33 -6.87
N ALA A 10 11.98 49.63 -7.94
CA ALA A 10 12.81 50.05 -9.07
C ALA A 10 14.22 49.46 -9.16
N ALA A 11 14.38 48.54 -10.12
CA ALA A 11 15.32 48.72 -11.23
C ALA A 11 14.89 47.86 -12.43
N GLY A 12 14.67 48.50 -13.59
CA GLY A 12 15.11 47.91 -14.87
C GLY A 12 14.07 47.47 -15.91
N SER A 13 13.23 48.39 -16.39
CA SER A 13 12.73 48.50 -17.78
C SER A 13 13.91 48.47 -18.80
N HIS A 14 13.83 48.13 -20.10
CA HIS A 14 12.79 48.22 -21.14
C HIS A 14 13.17 47.35 -22.39
N PRO A 15 12.25 47.19 -23.37
CA PRO A 15 12.29 46.28 -24.53
C PRO A 15 12.40 47.00 -25.90
N LEU A 16 12.07 46.29 -27.01
CA LEU A 16 11.62 46.68 -28.38
C LEU A 16 12.45 45.93 -29.45
N LYS A 17 11.96 45.48 -30.62
CA LYS A 17 10.79 45.89 -31.43
C LYS A 17 10.47 44.84 -32.52
N ALA A 18 9.21 44.90 -32.94
CA ALA A 18 8.49 44.30 -34.08
C ALA A 18 9.19 44.09 -35.43
N CYS A 19 8.60 43.22 -36.28
CA CYS A 19 8.07 43.60 -37.61
C CYS A 19 7.11 42.55 -38.23
N LEU A 20 5.85 42.97 -38.40
CA LEU A 20 4.99 42.96 -39.60
C LEU A 20 5.19 41.91 -40.72
N GLY A 21 4.06 41.34 -41.18
CA GLY A 21 3.97 40.63 -42.46
C GLY A 21 2.58 40.07 -42.78
N SER A 22 1.70 40.95 -43.25
CA SER A 22 0.33 40.74 -43.74
C SER A 22 0.19 39.80 -44.95
N GLY A 23 -1.01 39.24 -45.17
CA GLY A 23 -1.50 39.01 -46.55
C GLY A 23 -2.59 37.97 -46.80
N GLY A 24 -3.83 38.26 -46.41
CA GLY A 24 -5.01 38.29 -47.30
C GLY A 24 -5.58 37.02 -47.98
N GLY A 25 -6.86 36.74 -47.68
CA GLY A 25 -7.91 36.86 -48.73
C GLY A 25 -8.76 35.63 -49.12
N GLN A 26 -9.98 35.54 -48.55
CA GLN A 26 -11.33 35.40 -49.20
C GLN A 26 -11.57 34.28 -50.27
N ARG A 27 -12.72 33.60 -50.40
CA ARG A 27 -14.14 33.89 -50.08
C ARG A 27 -15.02 32.64 -50.32
N LEU A 28 -16.12 32.55 -49.55
CA LEU A 28 -17.53 32.17 -49.85
C LEU A 28 -17.88 31.09 -50.91
N GLY A 29 -18.80 30.18 -50.52
CA GLY A 29 -19.62 29.38 -51.45
C GLY A 29 -20.67 28.49 -50.76
N SER A 30 -21.95 28.75 -51.04
CA SER A 30 -23.20 28.25 -50.45
C SER A 30 -23.68 26.84 -50.84
N LEU A 31 -24.48 26.24 -49.92
CA LEU A 31 -25.48 25.15 -50.01
C LEU A 31 -26.42 25.18 -51.26
N PRO A 32 -27.09 24.06 -51.69
CA PRO A 32 -28.23 23.49 -50.94
C PRO A 32 -28.58 21.97 -51.08
N ARG A 33 -29.51 21.56 -50.19
CA ARG A 33 -30.28 20.30 -50.09
C ARG A 33 -30.93 19.80 -51.40
N ARG A 34 -31.15 18.48 -51.48
CA ARG A 34 -32.41 17.90 -51.99
C ARG A 34 -32.77 16.56 -51.34
N THR A 35 -34.04 16.48 -50.97
CA THR A 35 -34.85 15.37 -50.47
C THR A 35 -35.28 14.42 -51.59
N THR A 36 -35.54 13.13 -51.31
CA THR A 36 -36.76 12.39 -51.78
C THR A 36 -36.87 10.96 -51.22
N THR A 37 -37.92 10.76 -50.40
CA THR A 37 -38.99 9.71 -50.43
C THR A 37 -38.69 8.20 -50.56
N MET A 38 -39.23 7.46 -49.57
CA MET A 38 -39.65 6.03 -49.53
C MET A 38 -40.72 5.70 -50.60
N PRO A 39 -40.95 4.41 -50.99
CA PRO A 39 -41.91 3.56 -50.27
C PRO A 39 -41.62 2.03 -50.22
N THR A 40 -42.02 1.45 -49.07
CA THR A 40 -42.55 0.10 -48.78
C THR A 40 -42.62 -0.99 -49.86
N THR A 41 -42.18 -2.22 -49.53
CA THR A 41 -43.08 -3.40 -49.46
C THR A 41 -42.45 -4.63 -48.79
N ARG A 42 -43.35 -5.40 -48.18
CA ARG A 42 -43.22 -6.50 -47.22
C ARG A 42 -43.04 -7.86 -47.95
N ARG A 43 -42.15 -8.74 -47.47
CA ARG A 43 -42.41 -10.20 -47.47
C ARG A 43 -41.46 -10.97 -46.54
N THR A 44 -42.10 -11.71 -45.64
CA THR A 44 -41.59 -12.71 -44.71
C THR A 44 -40.93 -13.90 -45.41
N ARG A 45 -39.79 -14.39 -44.91
CA ARG A 45 -39.56 -15.83 -44.71
C ARG A 45 -38.46 -16.10 -43.68
N ALA A 46 -38.73 -17.07 -42.83
CA ALA A 46 -37.92 -17.53 -41.72
C ALA A 46 -36.58 -18.14 -42.15
N SER A 47 -35.54 -17.89 -41.36
CA SER A 47 -34.38 -18.78 -41.20
C SER A 47 -33.67 -18.46 -39.89
N ARG A 48 -33.52 -19.50 -39.05
CA ARG A 48 -32.88 -19.52 -37.73
C ARG A 48 -31.47 -18.90 -37.76
N PRO A 49 -31.03 -18.13 -36.75
CA PRO A 49 -29.61 -17.89 -36.53
C PRO A 49 -29.01 -19.07 -35.77
N GLY A 50 -27.92 -19.61 -36.33
CA GLY A 50 -27.07 -20.58 -35.66
C GLY A 50 -26.46 -19.99 -34.39
N VAL A 51 -26.45 -20.81 -33.36
CA VAL A 51 -25.75 -20.58 -32.11
C VAL A 51 -24.25 -20.58 -32.41
N ASN A 52 -23.64 -19.39 -32.48
CA ASN A 52 -22.20 -19.25 -32.29
C ASN A 52 -21.97 -18.82 -30.85
N GLY A 53 -22.02 -19.81 -29.96
CA GLY A 53 -21.43 -19.69 -28.64
C GLY A 53 -19.92 -19.59 -28.80
N VAL A 54 -19.35 -18.43 -28.50
CA VAL A 54 -17.92 -18.33 -28.22
C VAL A 54 -17.75 -18.89 -26.81
N THR A 55 -17.62 -20.22 -26.71
CA THR A 55 -17.02 -20.86 -25.54
C THR A 55 -15.58 -20.39 -25.46
N GLN A 56 -15.33 -19.41 -24.60
CA GLN A 56 -13.98 -19.08 -24.17
C GLN A 56 -13.49 -20.29 -23.38
N ALA A 57 -12.61 -21.08 -23.99
CA ALA A 57 -11.96 -22.19 -23.31
C ALA A 57 -11.11 -21.61 -22.18
N HIS A 58 -11.61 -21.71 -20.95
CA HIS A 58 -10.76 -21.65 -19.78
C HIS A 58 -9.75 -22.79 -19.91
N LYS A 59 -8.53 -22.46 -20.33
CA LYS A 59 -7.37 -23.25 -19.93
C LYS A 59 -7.20 -22.99 -18.44
N THR A 60 -7.86 -23.81 -17.62
CA THR A 60 -7.32 -24.18 -16.32
C THR A 60 -5.90 -24.66 -16.58
N PHE A 61 -4.91 -23.87 -16.18
CA PHE A 61 -3.62 -24.44 -15.85
C PHE A 61 -3.87 -25.32 -14.63
N GLU A 62 -4.17 -26.60 -14.87
CA GLU A 62 -3.81 -27.62 -13.90
C GLU A 62 -2.31 -27.47 -13.71
N VAL A 63 -1.91 -26.84 -12.60
CA VAL A 63 -0.60 -27.08 -12.04
C VAL A 63 -0.64 -28.57 -11.71
N GLU A 64 -0.08 -29.40 -12.58
CA GLU A 64 0.26 -30.76 -12.21
C GLU A 64 1.05 -30.64 -10.91
N GLU A 65 0.46 -31.15 -9.83
CA GLU A 65 1.11 -31.32 -8.55
C GLU A 65 2.18 -32.40 -8.75
N HIS A 66 3.27 -32.04 -9.44
CA HIS A 66 4.47 -32.83 -9.43
C HIS A 66 4.85 -32.99 -7.96
N SER A 67 4.82 -34.23 -7.51
CA SER A 67 5.01 -34.72 -6.14
C SER A 67 6.43 -34.47 -5.59
N ASN A 68 7.04 -33.33 -5.94
CA ASN A 68 8.44 -32.99 -5.72
C ASN A 68 8.65 -31.45 -5.68
N SER A 69 7.76 -30.69 -5.05
CA SER A 69 8.00 -29.27 -4.76
C SER A 69 9.29 -29.10 -3.93
N PRO A 70 10.22 -28.20 -4.33
CA PRO A 70 11.42 -27.88 -3.54
C PRO A 70 11.09 -27.48 -2.10
N ALA A 71 9.96 -26.83 -1.85
CA ALA A 71 9.49 -26.48 -0.51
C ALA A 71 9.14 -27.72 0.34
N LYS A 72 8.50 -28.75 -0.27
CA LYS A 72 8.23 -30.04 0.40
C LYS A 72 9.53 -30.82 0.69
N LYS A 73 10.54 -30.74 -0.20
CA LYS A 73 11.89 -31.29 0.06
C LYS A 73 12.62 -30.56 1.20
N PHE A 74 12.49 -29.23 1.27
CA PHE A 74 13.10 -28.41 2.31
C PHE A 74 12.45 -28.63 3.70
N SER A 75 11.11 -28.65 3.77
CA SER A 75 10.35 -28.94 5.01
C SER A 75 10.66 -30.34 5.57
N SER A 76 10.78 -31.35 4.71
CA SER A 76 11.01 -32.74 5.15
C SER A 76 12.46 -33.04 5.59
N HIS A 77 13.48 -32.33 5.08
CA HIS A 77 14.88 -32.69 5.32
C HIS A 77 15.69 -31.66 6.15
N GLY A 78 15.33 -30.38 6.15
CA GLY A 78 16.11 -29.32 6.80
C GLY A 78 15.71 -29.04 8.26
N ILE A 79 14.41 -29.06 8.56
CA ILE A 79 13.88 -28.56 9.84
C ILE A 79 13.71 -29.68 10.87
N SER A 80 13.34 -30.89 10.45
CA SER A 80 13.08 -32.02 11.38
C SER A 80 14.34 -32.64 12.01
N ARG A 81 15.55 -32.39 11.48
CA ARG A 81 16.79 -33.03 11.98
C ARG A 81 17.43 -32.35 13.20
N GLN A 82 16.92 -31.21 13.65
CA GLN A 82 17.48 -30.51 14.82
C GLN A 82 16.97 -31.04 16.17
N HIS A 83 16.05 -32.01 16.20
CA HIS A 83 15.43 -32.46 17.46
C HIS A 83 16.21 -33.48 18.29
N ASN A 84 17.43 -33.87 17.92
CA ASN A 84 18.19 -34.84 18.72
C ASN A 84 19.70 -34.59 18.66
N LYS A 85 20.18 -33.64 19.47
CA LYS A 85 21.43 -33.75 20.26
C LYS A 85 21.66 -32.46 21.06
N GLY A 86 21.89 -32.62 22.36
CA GLY A 86 22.05 -31.54 23.33
C GLY A 86 23.11 -30.50 22.93
N THR A 87 22.64 -29.31 22.64
CA THR A 87 23.36 -28.04 22.68
C THR A 87 22.57 -27.13 23.62
N SER A 88 23.23 -26.27 24.41
CA SER A 88 22.53 -25.48 25.45
C SER A 88 21.32 -24.72 24.88
N SER A 89 20.23 -24.75 25.66
CA SER A 89 18.87 -24.30 25.35
C SER A 89 18.81 -22.90 24.74
N ASP A 90 19.62 -22.01 25.30
CA ASP A 90 19.71 -20.57 25.06
C ASP A 90 19.97 -20.24 23.58
N THR A 91 20.77 -21.07 22.89
CA THR A 91 21.15 -20.83 21.48
C THR A 91 20.17 -21.40 20.47
N ALA A 92 19.19 -22.20 20.88
CA ALA A 92 18.25 -22.84 19.96
C ALA A 92 17.08 -21.91 19.59
N MET A 93 16.47 -21.26 20.59
CA MET A 93 15.27 -20.44 20.36
C MET A 93 15.57 -19.15 19.59
N ARG A 94 16.62 -18.43 19.97
CA ARG A 94 17.08 -17.24 19.24
C ARG A 94 17.33 -17.55 17.76
N LYS A 95 17.98 -18.68 17.44
CA LYS A 95 18.22 -19.09 16.05
C LYS A 95 16.94 -19.40 15.30
N GLN A 96 15.94 -19.99 15.95
CA GLN A 96 14.64 -20.25 15.32
C GLN A 96 13.89 -18.94 15.03
N LEU A 97 13.92 -17.97 15.94
CA LEU A 97 13.35 -16.64 15.70
C LEU A 97 14.08 -15.90 14.59
N GLU A 98 15.41 -15.97 14.55
CA GLU A 98 16.21 -15.42 13.45
C GLU A 98 15.85 -16.05 12.10
N GLN A 99 15.58 -17.36 12.06
CA GLN A 99 15.10 -18.02 10.86
C GLN A 99 13.72 -17.54 10.43
N VAL A 100 12.78 -17.38 11.37
CA VAL A 100 11.44 -16.82 11.08
C VAL A 100 11.57 -15.41 10.50
N ASP A 101 12.38 -14.56 11.13
CA ASP A 101 12.62 -13.18 10.69
C ASP A 101 13.21 -13.15 9.27
N VAL A 102 14.20 -14.01 9.00
CA VAL A 102 14.77 -14.15 7.65
C VAL A 102 13.72 -14.59 6.63
N LEU A 103 12.90 -15.60 6.92
CA LEU A 103 11.88 -16.08 5.98
C LEU A 103 10.83 -15.01 5.68
N GLN A 104 10.42 -14.24 6.68
CA GLN A 104 9.50 -13.11 6.53
C GLN A 104 10.14 -11.98 5.71
N ASN A 105 11.35 -11.55 6.06
CA ASN A 105 12.08 -10.48 5.37
C ASN A 105 12.48 -10.85 3.93
N MET A 106 12.55 -12.13 3.59
CA MET A 106 12.80 -12.61 2.23
C MET A 106 11.50 -12.81 1.40
N GLY A 107 10.32 -12.61 2.01
CA GLY A 107 9.02 -12.73 1.33
C GLY A 107 8.59 -14.16 1.00
N ILE A 108 9.18 -15.16 1.67
CA ILE A 108 8.96 -16.59 1.42
C ILE A 108 8.37 -17.35 2.60
N SER A 109 8.00 -16.64 3.68
CA SER A 109 7.40 -17.21 4.89
C SER A 109 6.17 -18.10 4.63
N ARG A 110 5.34 -17.74 3.64
CA ARG A 110 4.13 -18.50 3.26
C ARG A 110 4.38 -19.95 2.87
N HIS A 111 5.61 -20.29 2.47
CA HIS A 111 5.99 -21.66 2.16
C HIS A 111 6.27 -22.51 3.43
N PHE A 112 6.22 -21.89 4.61
CA PHE A 112 6.63 -22.42 5.90
C PHE A 112 5.62 -22.12 7.03
N ASP A 113 4.36 -21.82 6.70
CA ASP A 113 3.35 -21.40 7.69
C ASP A 113 3.21 -22.38 8.87
N GLY A 114 3.27 -23.69 8.59
CA GLY A 114 3.19 -24.73 9.62
C GLY A 114 4.40 -24.76 10.55
N GLU A 115 5.60 -24.64 10.00
CA GLU A 115 6.85 -24.56 10.73
C GLU A 115 6.94 -23.28 11.58
N ILE A 116 6.65 -22.13 10.97
CA ILE A 116 6.66 -20.83 11.63
C ILE A 116 5.65 -20.87 12.79
N LYS A 117 4.43 -21.34 12.56
CA LYS A 117 3.42 -21.44 13.61
C LYS A 117 3.91 -22.25 14.81
N ARG A 118 4.52 -23.42 14.60
CA ARG A 118 5.07 -24.25 15.69
C ARG A 118 6.17 -23.54 16.48
N ILE A 119 7.07 -22.84 15.79
CA ILE A 119 8.14 -22.06 16.44
C ILE A 119 7.50 -20.99 17.32
N LEU A 120 6.55 -20.23 16.78
CA LEU A 120 5.89 -19.14 17.50
C LEU A 120 5.03 -19.63 18.68
N ASP A 121 4.31 -20.75 18.52
CA ASP A 121 3.54 -21.36 19.62
C ASP A 121 4.46 -21.79 20.77
N MET A 122 5.66 -22.33 20.45
CA MET A 122 6.67 -22.69 21.44
C MET A 122 7.27 -21.45 22.11
N THR A 123 7.71 -20.46 21.32
CA THR A 123 8.26 -19.19 21.86
C THR A 123 7.23 -18.49 22.74
N TYR A 124 5.96 -18.48 22.35
CA TYR A 124 4.89 -17.88 23.15
C TYR A 124 4.69 -18.62 24.48
N SER A 125 4.76 -19.95 24.48
CA SER A 125 4.67 -20.75 25.70
C SER A 125 5.82 -20.43 26.68
N CYS A 126 7.04 -20.25 26.18
CA CYS A 126 8.20 -19.84 26.98
C CYS A 126 8.09 -18.37 27.44
N TRP A 127 7.58 -17.47 26.59
CA TRP A 127 7.29 -16.08 26.96
C TRP A 127 6.37 -16.01 28.18
N LEU A 128 5.25 -16.75 28.15
CA LEU A 128 4.29 -16.80 29.25
C LEU A 128 4.85 -17.41 30.54
N GLN A 129 5.87 -18.27 30.43
CA GLN A 129 6.54 -18.87 31.59
C GLN A 129 7.64 -17.97 32.16
N GLY A 130 7.95 -16.85 31.51
CA GLY A 130 9.06 -15.99 31.91
C GLY A 130 10.42 -16.68 31.75
N ASP A 131 10.57 -17.48 30.69
CA ASP A 131 11.80 -18.25 30.41
C ASP A 131 13.02 -17.32 30.36
N GLU A 132 14.02 -17.60 31.21
CA GLU A 132 15.24 -16.81 31.33
C GLU A 132 16.00 -16.70 30.01
N ASP A 133 15.91 -17.72 29.14
CA ASP A 133 16.56 -17.74 27.83
C ASP A 133 16.01 -16.65 26.88
N ILE A 134 14.76 -16.24 27.08
CA ILE A 134 14.13 -15.15 26.31
C ILE A 134 14.31 -13.83 27.04
N ILE A 135 13.98 -13.81 28.34
CA ILE A 135 13.78 -12.55 29.08
C ILE A 135 15.12 -11.89 29.42
N LEU A 136 16.18 -12.63 29.72
CA LEU A 136 17.46 -12.03 30.16
C LEU A 136 18.28 -11.41 29.01
N ASP A 137 18.18 -11.93 27.79
CA ASP A 137 18.86 -11.36 26.61
C ASP A 137 17.98 -10.32 25.93
N ALA A 138 18.29 -9.04 26.11
CA ALA A 138 17.47 -7.93 25.62
C ALA A 138 17.19 -7.99 24.10
N GLY A 139 18.16 -8.47 23.29
CA GLY A 139 17.98 -8.65 21.85
C GLY A 139 16.99 -9.77 21.51
N THR A 140 17.09 -10.91 22.18
CA THR A 140 16.16 -12.04 22.02
C THR A 140 14.77 -11.69 22.54
N CYS A 141 14.67 -11.03 23.69
CA CYS A 141 13.42 -10.53 24.25
C CYS A 141 12.70 -9.58 23.27
N ALA A 142 13.42 -8.58 22.73
CA ALA A 142 12.88 -7.64 21.76
C ALA A 142 12.42 -8.32 20.45
N MET A 143 13.20 -9.29 19.95
CA MET A 143 12.87 -10.03 18.74
C MET A 143 11.65 -10.94 18.97
N ALA A 144 11.62 -11.68 20.08
CA ALA A 144 10.48 -12.51 20.46
C ALA A 144 9.21 -11.67 20.58
N PHE A 145 9.26 -10.57 21.34
CA PHE A 145 8.17 -9.61 21.46
C PHE A 145 7.66 -9.14 20.10
N ARG A 146 8.55 -8.62 19.24
CA ARG A 146 8.19 -8.09 17.92
C ARG A 146 7.55 -9.16 17.03
N ILE A 147 8.17 -10.33 16.92
CA ILE A 147 7.70 -11.40 16.03
C ILE A 147 6.39 -11.99 16.56
N LEU A 148 6.28 -12.27 17.87
CA LEU A 148 5.04 -12.75 18.49
C LEU A 148 3.91 -11.75 18.27
N ARG A 149 4.12 -10.47 18.58
CA ARG A 149 3.13 -9.41 18.39
C ARG A 149 2.67 -9.30 16.94
N MET A 150 3.60 -9.20 15.99
CA MET A 150 3.27 -9.10 14.57
C MET A 150 2.55 -10.34 14.02
N ASN A 151 2.70 -11.50 14.69
CA ASN A 151 1.95 -12.71 14.39
C ASN A 151 0.66 -12.86 15.23
N GLY A 152 0.24 -11.82 15.96
CA GLY A 152 -1.02 -11.74 16.69
C GLY A 152 -1.06 -12.50 18.00
N TYR A 153 0.09 -12.82 18.59
CA TYR A 153 0.15 -13.32 19.96
C TYR A 153 0.00 -12.16 20.94
N ASP A 154 -0.68 -12.42 22.05
CA ASP A 154 -0.93 -11.45 23.10
C ASP A 154 0.29 -11.35 24.02
N VAL A 155 1.15 -10.36 23.74
CA VAL A 155 2.38 -10.06 24.48
C VAL A 155 2.34 -8.60 24.92
N SER A 156 2.57 -8.33 26.20
CA SER A 156 2.59 -6.96 26.72
C SER A 156 3.96 -6.32 26.50
N ALA A 157 3.95 -4.99 26.38
CA ALA A 157 5.17 -4.21 26.31
C ALA A 157 5.84 -4.04 27.69
N ASP A 158 5.10 -4.31 28.76
CA ASP A 158 5.58 -4.20 30.15
C ASP A 158 6.70 -5.20 30.45
N GLU A 159 6.74 -6.34 29.76
CA GLU A 159 7.81 -7.33 29.86
C GLU A 159 9.16 -6.75 29.42
N LEU A 160 9.18 -5.65 28.65
CA LEU A 160 10.41 -4.93 28.28
C LEU A 160 10.87 -3.93 29.35
N HIS A 161 10.19 -3.82 30.50
CA HIS A 161 10.52 -2.85 31.55
C HIS A 161 11.95 -3.01 32.07
N HIS A 162 12.41 -4.25 32.27
CA HIS A 162 13.78 -4.52 32.68
C HIS A 162 14.83 -3.99 31.68
N VAL A 163 14.51 -3.96 30.39
CA VAL A 163 15.38 -3.37 29.35
C VAL A 163 15.38 -1.85 29.42
N ALA A 164 14.21 -1.25 29.68
CA ALA A 164 14.08 0.20 29.84
C ALA A 164 14.78 0.70 31.12
N GLU A 165 14.66 -0.02 32.24
CA GLU A 165 15.29 0.31 33.52
C GLU A 165 16.81 0.18 33.51
N ALA A 166 17.37 -0.78 32.76
CA ALA A 166 18.82 -0.96 32.63
C ALA A 166 19.56 0.32 32.18
N LEU A 167 18.84 1.28 31.58
CA LEU A 167 19.35 2.60 31.18
C LEU A 167 19.18 3.69 32.23
N GLY A 168 18.19 3.58 33.12
CA GLY A 168 17.98 4.52 34.22
C GLY A 168 19.13 4.54 35.23
N PHE A 169 19.95 3.49 35.27
CA PHE A 169 21.00 3.28 36.27
C PHE A 169 22.46 3.48 35.79
N HIS A 170 22.74 3.62 34.48
CA HIS A 170 24.13 3.66 34.00
C HIS A 170 24.44 4.77 32.97
N PRO A 171 25.20 5.82 33.35
CA PRO A 171 25.71 6.85 32.42
C PRO A 171 26.82 6.37 31.48
N SER A 172 27.34 5.15 31.65
CA SER A 172 28.40 4.57 30.81
C SER A 172 27.90 3.30 30.13
N LEU A 173 27.34 3.49 28.94
CA LEU A 173 26.74 2.47 28.08
C LEU A 173 27.76 1.59 27.33
N GLU A 174 29.06 1.76 27.58
CA GLU A 174 30.15 1.02 26.92
C GLU A 174 30.22 -0.47 27.30
N GLY A 175 29.53 -0.91 28.37
CA GLY A 175 29.62 -2.28 28.88
C GLY A 175 28.44 -3.21 28.60
N TYR A 176 27.20 -2.71 28.64
CA TYR A 176 26.00 -3.58 28.78
C TYR A 176 25.19 -3.77 27.49
N LEU A 177 25.20 -2.79 26.57
CA LEU A 177 24.44 -2.82 25.29
C LEU A 177 25.29 -2.37 24.10
N ASN A 178 26.59 -2.70 24.10
CA ASN A 178 27.47 -2.42 22.96
C ASN A 178 27.24 -3.38 21.77
N ASP A 179 26.31 -4.33 21.89
CA ASP A 179 25.87 -5.16 20.76
C ASP A 179 24.87 -4.38 19.88
N THR A 180 25.36 -3.88 18.75
CA THR A 180 24.56 -3.20 17.71
C THR A 180 23.34 -4.01 17.30
N ARG A 181 23.41 -5.35 17.32
CA ARG A 181 22.29 -6.20 16.90
C ARG A 181 21.15 -6.17 17.91
N SER A 182 21.45 -6.26 19.20
CA SER A 182 20.45 -6.11 20.27
C SER A 182 19.82 -4.71 20.26
N LEU A 183 20.63 -3.65 20.05
CA LEU A 183 20.11 -2.28 19.89
C LEU A 183 19.17 -2.15 18.69
N LEU A 184 19.52 -2.78 17.57
CA LEU A 184 18.69 -2.79 16.37
C LEU A 184 17.36 -3.52 16.60
N GLU A 185 17.37 -4.67 17.26
CA GLU A 185 16.13 -5.40 17.57
C GLU A 185 15.23 -4.62 18.54
N LEU A 186 15.80 -3.95 19.53
CA LEU A 186 15.05 -3.04 20.41
C LEU A 186 14.45 -1.86 19.63
N HIS A 187 15.22 -1.29 18.70
CA HIS A 187 14.70 -0.25 17.83
C HIS A 187 13.53 -0.74 16.97
N LYS A 188 13.66 -1.91 16.34
CA LYS A 188 12.58 -2.53 15.54
C LYS A 188 11.35 -2.83 16.41
N ALA A 189 11.54 -3.38 17.61
CA ALA A 189 10.47 -3.70 18.56
C ALA A 189 9.71 -2.44 19.01
N SER A 190 10.39 -1.29 19.19
CA SER A 190 9.72 -0.04 19.51
C SER A 190 8.68 0.41 18.47
N LYS A 191 8.84 -0.02 17.22
CA LYS A 191 7.97 0.41 16.10
C LYS A 191 6.66 -0.35 16.05
N VAL A 192 6.51 -1.48 16.75
CA VAL A 192 5.27 -2.28 16.78
C VAL A 192 4.34 -1.91 17.94
N SER A 193 4.36 -0.64 18.34
CA SER A 193 3.42 -0.10 19.34
C SER A 193 2.00 -0.08 18.80
N ILE A 194 1.04 -0.47 19.65
CA ILE A 194 -0.38 -0.63 19.32
C ILE A 194 -1.32 0.28 20.13
N SER A 195 -0.78 1.07 21.07
CA SER A 195 -1.53 2.06 21.86
C SER A 195 -0.62 3.22 22.28
N GLU A 196 -1.21 4.39 22.52
CA GLU A 196 -0.52 5.51 23.18
C GLU A 196 -0.07 5.18 24.62
N ASP A 197 -0.72 4.21 25.27
CA ASP A 197 -0.41 3.81 26.64
C ASP A 197 0.93 3.06 26.75
N GLU A 198 1.46 2.53 25.65
CA GLU A 198 2.74 1.82 25.58
C GLU A 198 3.95 2.76 25.53
N SER A 199 3.99 3.77 26.41
CA SER A 199 5.05 4.78 26.47
C SER A 199 6.47 4.21 26.65
N ILE A 200 6.58 2.99 27.19
CA ILE A 200 7.82 2.23 27.27
C ILE A 200 8.46 2.00 25.89
N LEU A 201 7.66 1.71 24.86
CA LEU A 201 8.16 1.51 23.50
C LEU A 201 8.67 2.83 22.91
N ASP A 202 8.01 3.95 23.21
CA ASP A 202 8.47 5.27 22.79
C ASP A 202 9.82 5.64 23.43
N PHE A 203 9.96 5.33 24.73
CA PHE A 203 11.24 5.45 25.41
C PHE A 203 12.31 4.57 24.75
N ILE A 204 12.03 3.27 24.54
CA ILE A 204 12.92 2.31 23.87
C ILE A 204 13.36 2.80 22.49
N GLY A 205 12.40 3.24 21.66
CA GLY A 205 12.67 3.70 20.31
C GLY A 205 13.52 4.97 20.25
N SER A 206 13.36 5.87 21.23
CA SER A 206 14.10 7.12 21.33
C SER A 206 15.59 6.88 21.58
N TRP A 207 15.95 6.20 22.67
CA TRP A 207 17.35 6.00 23.04
C TRP A 207 18.07 5.01 22.11
N SER A 208 17.41 3.91 21.71
CA SER A 208 18.01 2.94 20.77
C SER A 208 18.28 3.61 19.42
N GLY A 209 17.35 4.43 18.94
CA GLY A 209 17.52 5.21 17.72
C GLY A 209 18.66 6.23 17.81
N CYS A 210 18.83 6.90 18.96
CA CYS A 210 19.94 7.82 19.18
C CYS A 210 21.30 7.10 19.15
N LEU A 211 21.45 6.00 19.88
CA LEU A 211 22.69 5.22 19.92
C LEU A 211 23.06 4.65 18.54
N LEU A 212 22.09 4.11 17.81
CA LEU A 212 22.33 3.61 16.45
C LEU A 212 22.78 4.73 15.50
N LYS A 213 22.20 5.93 15.60
CA LYS A 213 22.64 7.11 14.84
C LYS A 213 24.06 7.54 15.21
N GLU A 214 24.43 7.46 16.49
CA GLU A 214 25.79 7.75 16.95
C GLU A 214 26.80 6.73 16.41
N GLN A 215 26.47 5.43 16.42
CA GLN A 215 27.30 4.36 15.86
C GLN A 215 27.53 4.50 14.34
N LEU A 216 26.52 4.98 13.60
CA LEU A 216 26.67 5.30 12.17
C LEU A 216 27.61 6.50 11.95
N ARG A 217 27.50 7.55 12.77
CA ARG A 217 28.30 8.79 12.65
C ARG A 217 29.75 8.61 13.09
N SER A 218 30.00 7.81 14.12
CA SER A 218 31.36 7.55 14.65
C SER A 218 32.21 6.67 13.74
N GLY A 219 31.60 6.09 12.70
CA GLY A 219 32.26 5.14 11.80
C GLY A 219 32.41 3.73 12.38
N GLY A 220 31.90 3.46 13.59
CA GLY A 220 32.03 2.17 14.27
C GLY A 220 31.43 0.99 13.51
N LEU A 221 30.48 1.25 12.60
CA LEU A 221 29.83 0.25 11.76
C LEU A 221 30.39 0.18 10.33
N GLN A 222 31.33 1.06 9.94
CA GLN A 222 31.84 1.11 8.57
C GLN A 222 32.49 -0.22 8.16
N GLY A 223 32.12 -0.72 6.98
CA GLY A 223 32.58 -2.03 6.48
C GLY A 223 31.94 -3.24 7.15
N THR A 224 31.02 -3.05 8.12
CA THR A 224 30.23 -4.16 8.69
C THR A 224 28.94 -4.38 7.89
N PRO A 225 28.46 -5.63 7.83
CA PRO A 225 27.14 -5.92 7.29
C PRO A 225 25.98 -5.16 7.93
N LEU A 226 26.08 -4.92 9.24
CA LEU A 226 25.05 -4.25 10.03
C LEU A 226 24.89 -2.78 9.66
N PHE A 227 25.89 -2.14 9.04
CA PHE A 227 25.80 -0.74 8.64
C PHE A 227 24.54 -0.46 7.82
N ARG A 228 24.31 -1.26 6.76
CA ARG A 228 23.19 -1.07 5.85
C ARG A 228 21.86 -1.41 6.52
N GLU A 229 21.84 -2.41 7.39
CA GLU A 229 20.63 -2.82 8.11
C GLU A 229 20.20 -1.76 9.12
N VAL A 230 21.16 -1.20 9.87
CA VAL A 230 20.92 -0.11 10.82
C VAL A 230 20.48 1.16 10.09
N GLU A 231 21.15 1.51 8.99
CA GLU A 231 20.76 2.64 8.14
C GLU A 231 19.32 2.46 7.65
N HIS A 232 18.99 1.31 7.04
CA HIS A 232 17.66 1.00 6.53
C HIS A 232 16.59 1.07 7.61
N ALA A 233 16.80 0.45 8.78
CA ALA A 233 15.81 0.42 9.85
C ALA A 233 15.55 1.79 10.49
N LEU A 234 16.58 2.66 10.56
CA LEU A 234 16.42 4.03 11.05
C LEU A 234 15.73 4.94 10.04
N GLU A 235 15.98 4.73 8.75
CA GLU A 235 15.38 5.52 7.66
C GLU A 235 13.93 5.11 7.38
N PHE A 236 13.66 3.81 7.41
CA PHE A 236 12.40 3.19 7.01
C PHE A 236 11.87 2.28 8.11
N PRO A 237 11.14 2.83 9.10
CA PRO A 237 10.31 1.99 9.96
C PRO A 237 9.42 1.08 9.09
N PHE A 238 9.14 -0.14 9.55
CA PHE A 238 8.48 -1.18 8.72
C PHE A 238 7.12 -0.78 8.14
N TYR A 239 6.47 0.24 8.70
CA TYR A 239 5.20 0.80 8.22
C TYR A 239 5.35 1.92 7.18
N THR A 240 6.57 2.30 6.80
CA THR A 240 6.85 3.40 5.84
C THR A 240 7.32 2.95 4.46
N THR A 241 7.42 1.63 4.26
CA THR A 241 7.88 1.00 3.04
C THR A 241 6.95 -0.16 2.67
N LEU A 242 6.99 -0.60 1.41
CA LEU A 242 6.15 -1.70 0.92
C LEU A 242 6.89 -3.03 1.09
N ASP A 243 6.15 -4.09 1.43
CA ASP A 243 6.72 -5.41 1.75
C ASP A 243 7.65 -5.91 0.63
N ARG A 244 7.22 -5.76 -0.64
CA ARG A 244 8.02 -6.24 -1.77
C ARG A 244 9.31 -5.46 -2.01
N LEU A 245 9.38 -4.18 -1.60
CA LEU A 245 10.61 -3.39 -1.65
C LEU A 245 11.59 -3.87 -0.57
N ASP A 246 11.09 -4.13 0.65
CA ASP A 246 11.90 -4.73 1.71
C ASP A 246 12.39 -6.13 1.35
N HIS A 247 11.53 -6.97 0.76
CA HIS A 247 11.93 -8.29 0.27
C HIS A 247 13.08 -8.19 -0.73
N ARG A 248 12.98 -7.28 -1.71
CA ARG A 248 14.04 -7.03 -2.69
C ARG A 248 15.33 -6.62 -1.99
N TRP A 249 15.25 -5.62 -1.11
CA TRP A 249 16.42 -5.11 -0.39
C TRP A 249 17.10 -6.21 0.43
N ASN A 250 16.33 -7.05 1.13
CA ASN A 250 16.85 -8.16 1.92
C ASN A 250 17.50 -9.24 1.03
N ILE A 251 16.88 -9.59 -0.11
CA ILE A 251 17.45 -10.56 -1.05
C ILE A 251 18.78 -10.05 -1.63
N GLU A 252 18.85 -8.79 -2.05
CA GLU A 252 20.05 -8.18 -2.66
C GLU A 252 21.20 -8.00 -1.66
N ASN A 253 20.88 -7.83 -0.37
CA ASN A 253 21.87 -7.68 0.70
C ASN A 253 22.09 -8.97 1.52
N PHE A 254 21.46 -10.09 1.17
CA PHE A 254 21.47 -11.33 1.95
C PHE A 254 22.89 -11.86 2.25
N ASN A 255 23.80 -11.84 1.26
CA ASN A 255 25.19 -12.29 1.43
C ASN A 255 26.00 -11.42 2.41
N ILE A 256 25.60 -10.17 2.58
CA ILE A 256 26.23 -9.25 3.53
C ILE A 256 25.74 -9.59 4.94
N THR A 257 24.42 -9.69 5.13
CA THR A 257 23.77 -9.95 6.42
C THR A 257 23.95 -11.39 6.94
N GLY A 258 23.97 -12.39 6.05
CA GLY A 258 24.02 -13.82 6.40
C GLY A 258 25.40 -14.36 6.79
N GLU A 259 26.50 -13.72 6.38
CA GLU A 259 27.87 -14.20 6.57
C GLU A 259 28.34 -14.26 8.04
N LYS A 260 27.60 -13.66 8.98
CA LYS A 260 27.91 -13.68 10.42
C LYS A 260 26.78 -14.10 11.34
N MET A 261 25.50 -14.11 10.92
CA MET A 261 24.41 -14.54 11.82
C MET A 261 24.62 -15.98 12.36
N LEU A 262 25.33 -16.85 11.64
CA LEU A 262 25.39 -18.29 11.95
C LEU A 262 26.79 -18.93 11.76
N LYS A 263 27.88 -18.19 11.99
CA LYS A 263 29.26 -18.66 11.73
C LYS A 263 29.79 -19.74 12.70
N THR A 264 28.99 -20.25 13.64
CA THR A 264 29.44 -21.25 14.64
C THR A 264 29.17 -22.72 14.29
N SER A 265 28.72 -23.08 13.08
CA SER A 265 28.75 -24.50 12.66
C SER A 265 28.80 -24.67 11.14
N SER A 266 29.76 -25.45 10.64
CA SER A 266 30.02 -25.64 9.21
C SER A 266 28.96 -26.49 8.46
N MET A 267 27.79 -26.74 9.06
CA MET A 267 26.66 -27.47 8.44
C MET A 267 25.52 -26.56 7.95
N LEU A 268 25.53 -25.26 8.31
CA LEU A 268 24.46 -24.30 7.99
C LEU A 268 24.63 -23.59 6.63
N CYS A 269 25.76 -23.79 5.94
CA CYS A 269 26.05 -23.12 4.67
C CYS A 269 25.06 -23.52 3.56
N SER A 270 24.59 -24.77 3.51
CA SER A 270 23.67 -25.23 2.46
C SER A 270 22.24 -24.70 2.63
N THR A 271 21.81 -24.39 3.85
CA THR A 271 20.44 -23.93 4.14
C THR A 271 20.23 -22.46 3.75
N ASN A 272 21.26 -21.62 3.92
CA ASN A 272 21.19 -20.20 3.57
C ASN A 272 21.18 -19.98 2.05
N ASP A 273 21.97 -20.74 1.32
CA ASP A 273 21.98 -20.70 -0.15
C ASP A 273 20.63 -21.14 -0.73
N ASP A 274 20.00 -22.15 -0.12
CA ASP A 274 18.67 -22.62 -0.51
C ASP A 274 17.58 -21.57 -0.23
N ILE A 275 17.62 -20.90 0.93
CA ILE A 275 16.71 -19.79 1.29
C ILE A 275 16.84 -18.65 0.29
N LEU A 276 18.08 -18.23 0.00
CA LEU A 276 18.35 -17.17 -0.99
C LEU A 276 17.86 -17.58 -2.37
N ALA A 277 18.17 -18.80 -2.81
CA ALA A 277 17.74 -19.32 -4.11
C ALA A 277 16.22 -19.44 -4.21
N LEU A 278 15.52 -19.75 -3.13
CA LEU A 278 14.05 -19.74 -3.09
C LEU A 278 13.51 -18.32 -3.18
N GLY A 279 14.07 -17.38 -2.40
CA GLY A 279 13.71 -15.95 -2.44
C GLY A 279 13.87 -15.34 -3.83
N ILE A 280 14.99 -15.59 -4.50
CA ILE A 280 15.26 -15.12 -5.88
C ILE A 280 14.24 -15.68 -6.88
N ARG A 281 13.93 -16.97 -6.77
CA ARG A 281 12.97 -17.62 -7.66
C ARG A 281 11.55 -17.09 -7.45
N ASP A 282 11.13 -16.98 -6.20
CA ASP A 282 9.81 -16.46 -5.80
C ASP A 282 9.62 -14.99 -6.23
N PHE A 283 10.57 -14.16 -5.77
CA PHE A 283 11.24 -13.09 -6.50
C PHE A 283 10.71 -12.79 -7.91
N SER A 284 11.45 -13.41 -8.82
CA SER A 284 11.40 -13.27 -10.27
C SER A 284 10.11 -13.83 -10.87
N ALA A 285 9.58 -14.94 -10.33
CA ALA A 285 8.32 -15.51 -10.81
C ALA A 285 7.14 -14.54 -10.61
N SER A 286 7.12 -13.83 -9.48
CA SER A 286 6.10 -12.82 -9.21
C SER A 286 6.22 -11.63 -10.18
N GLN A 287 7.44 -11.22 -10.55
CA GLN A 287 7.64 -10.12 -11.51
C GLN A 287 7.04 -10.40 -12.89
N VAL A 288 7.13 -11.64 -13.39
CA VAL A 288 6.51 -12.02 -14.67
C VAL A 288 4.99 -11.81 -14.62
N THR A 289 4.37 -12.25 -13.51
CA THR A 289 2.95 -12.01 -13.26
C THR A 289 2.67 -10.50 -13.23
N TYR A 290 3.53 -9.72 -12.57
CA TYR A 290 3.30 -8.30 -12.43
C TYR A 290 3.37 -7.51 -13.73
N GLN A 291 4.30 -7.88 -14.62
CA GLN A 291 4.43 -7.26 -15.93
C GLN A 291 3.20 -7.52 -16.80
N GLU A 292 2.66 -8.74 -16.73
CA GLU A 292 1.46 -9.11 -17.47
C GLU A 292 0.21 -8.41 -16.93
N GLU A 293 0.05 -8.34 -15.61
CA GLU A 293 -1.03 -7.58 -14.96
C GLU A 293 -0.98 -6.09 -15.33
N LEU A 294 0.21 -5.47 -15.28
CA LEU A 294 0.38 -4.07 -15.66
C LEU A 294 0.07 -3.83 -17.15
N ARG A 295 0.44 -4.77 -18.03
CA ARG A 295 0.09 -4.70 -19.46
C ARG A 295 -1.43 -4.75 -19.67
N HIS A 296 -2.12 -5.63 -18.95
CA HIS A 296 -3.59 -5.70 -18.97
C HIS A 296 -4.23 -4.41 -18.46
N LEU A 297 -3.72 -3.85 -17.37
CA LEU A 297 -4.22 -2.58 -16.83
C LEU A 297 -4.01 -1.41 -17.79
N LYS A 298 -2.85 -1.32 -18.45
CA LYS A 298 -2.58 -0.31 -19.48
C LYS A 298 -3.53 -0.42 -20.67
N SER A 299 -3.92 -1.64 -21.05
CA SER A 299 -4.91 -1.86 -22.11
C SER A 299 -6.31 -1.43 -21.66
N TRP A 300 -6.70 -1.81 -20.43
CA TRP A 300 -7.98 -1.43 -19.83
C TRP A 300 -8.21 0.09 -19.74
N VAL A 301 -7.17 0.87 -19.40
CA VAL A 301 -7.26 2.35 -19.36
C VAL A 301 -7.70 2.91 -20.72
N LYS A 302 -7.11 2.40 -21.81
CA LYS A 302 -7.42 2.82 -23.18
C LYS A 302 -8.80 2.34 -23.64
N GLU A 303 -9.12 1.08 -23.36
CA GLU A 303 -10.42 0.49 -23.69
C GLU A 303 -11.58 1.21 -22.99
N SER A 304 -11.33 1.70 -21.77
CA SER A 304 -12.28 2.47 -20.98
C SER A 304 -12.26 3.96 -21.30
N ARG A 305 -11.43 4.40 -22.28
CA ARG A 305 -11.27 5.79 -22.73
C ARG A 305 -10.80 6.76 -21.64
N LEU A 306 -10.26 6.25 -20.54
CA LEU A 306 -9.83 7.06 -19.40
C LEU A 306 -8.60 7.93 -19.72
N ASP A 307 -7.82 7.54 -20.73
CA ASP A 307 -6.71 8.30 -21.28
C ASP A 307 -7.15 9.48 -22.17
N GLN A 308 -8.43 9.57 -22.51
CA GLN A 308 -9.01 10.65 -23.32
C GLN A 308 -9.47 11.84 -22.47
N LEU A 309 -9.53 11.68 -21.15
CA LEU A 309 -9.97 12.72 -20.22
C LEU A 309 -8.82 13.73 -19.99
N PRO A 310 -8.96 14.99 -20.41
CA PRO A 310 -7.84 15.95 -20.39
C PRO A 310 -7.45 16.42 -18.98
N PHE A 311 -8.37 16.27 -18.01
CA PHE A 311 -8.15 16.64 -16.61
C PHE A 311 -7.51 15.50 -15.78
N ALA A 312 -7.55 14.26 -16.27
CA ALA A 312 -7.22 13.07 -15.49
C ALA A 312 -5.70 12.83 -15.38
N ARG A 313 -5.18 12.83 -14.15
CA ARG A 313 -3.80 12.40 -13.87
C ARG A 313 -3.67 10.88 -14.02
N GLN A 314 -2.68 10.45 -14.80
CA GLN A 314 -2.37 9.04 -14.97
C GLN A 314 -1.51 8.53 -13.81
N LYS A 315 -2.12 7.80 -12.87
CA LYS A 315 -1.46 7.23 -11.66
C LYS A 315 -1.48 5.69 -11.61
N LEU A 316 -1.71 5.05 -12.76
CA LEU A 316 -1.82 3.59 -12.87
C LEU A 316 -0.61 2.86 -12.27
N GLU A 317 0.60 3.28 -12.60
CA GLU A 317 1.82 2.59 -12.15
C GLU A 317 2.01 2.69 -10.64
N TYR A 318 1.61 3.79 -10.01
CA TYR A 318 1.67 3.98 -8.56
C TYR A 318 0.66 3.11 -7.82
N PHE A 319 -0.58 3.06 -8.30
CA PHE A 319 -1.57 2.16 -7.71
C PHE A 319 -1.23 0.69 -7.93
N TYR A 320 -0.68 0.37 -9.10
CA TYR A 320 -0.22 -0.99 -9.34
C TYR A 320 0.98 -1.36 -8.46
N LEU A 321 1.94 -0.45 -8.25
CA LEU A 321 3.00 -0.61 -7.26
C LEU A 321 2.43 -0.80 -5.84
N SER A 322 1.42 -0.03 -5.44
CA SER A 322 0.80 -0.17 -4.11
C SER A 322 0.18 -1.56 -3.92
N ALA A 323 -0.44 -2.11 -4.97
CA ALA A 323 -1.04 -3.43 -4.98
C ALA A 323 0.02 -4.56 -4.99
N ALA A 324 0.95 -4.53 -5.95
CA ALA A 324 2.01 -5.54 -6.07
C ALA A 324 3.03 -5.49 -4.91
N GLY A 325 3.20 -4.31 -4.30
CA GLY A 325 4.08 -4.08 -3.17
C GLY A 325 3.55 -4.64 -1.85
N THR A 326 2.24 -4.83 -1.71
CA THR A 326 1.58 -5.24 -0.44
C THR A 326 0.79 -6.55 -0.56
N ILE A 327 0.27 -6.88 -1.75
CA ILE A 327 -0.50 -8.10 -2.04
C ILE A 327 0.33 -8.94 -3.03
N PHE A 328 1.54 -9.33 -2.61
CA PHE A 328 2.56 -9.91 -3.50
C PHE A 328 2.41 -11.42 -3.78
N THR A 329 1.42 -12.09 -3.19
CA THR A 329 1.19 -13.53 -3.42
C THR A 329 0.57 -13.76 -4.81
N PRO A 330 1.14 -14.62 -5.66
CA PRO A 330 0.67 -14.79 -7.04
C PRO A 330 -0.83 -15.07 -7.17
N GLU A 331 -1.41 -15.81 -6.22
CA GLU A 331 -2.80 -16.25 -6.18
C GLU A 331 -3.80 -15.09 -6.04
N LEU A 332 -3.35 -13.93 -5.56
CA LEU A 332 -4.20 -12.75 -5.32
C LEU A 332 -4.18 -11.74 -6.48
N SER A 333 -4.01 -12.23 -7.72
CA SER A 333 -4.01 -11.41 -8.94
C SER A 333 -5.26 -10.55 -9.08
N ASP A 334 -6.44 -11.12 -8.82
CA ASP A 334 -7.70 -10.38 -8.89
C ASP A 334 -7.77 -9.21 -7.91
N ALA A 335 -7.29 -9.43 -6.68
CA ALA A 335 -7.20 -8.39 -5.66
C ALA A 335 -6.24 -7.27 -6.09
N ARG A 336 -5.12 -7.59 -6.74
CA ARG A 336 -4.19 -6.56 -7.25
C ARG A 336 -4.79 -5.76 -8.40
N ILE A 337 -5.40 -6.44 -9.37
CA ILE A 337 -5.99 -5.80 -10.55
C ILE A 337 -7.13 -4.87 -10.12
N LEU A 338 -8.04 -5.34 -9.25
CA LEU A 338 -9.16 -4.50 -8.80
C LEU A 338 -8.68 -3.31 -7.95
N TRP A 339 -7.65 -3.50 -7.13
CA TRP A 339 -7.06 -2.44 -6.31
C TRP A 339 -6.50 -1.34 -7.21
N ALA A 340 -5.74 -1.72 -8.24
CA ALA A 340 -5.18 -0.78 -9.20
C ALA A 340 -6.27 -0.05 -10.02
N LYS A 341 -7.30 -0.76 -10.50
CA LYS A 341 -8.40 -0.16 -11.26
C LYS A 341 -9.20 0.84 -10.44
N ASN A 342 -9.61 0.46 -9.23
CA ASN A 342 -10.33 1.38 -8.34
C ASN A 342 -9.47 2.59 -7.99
N GLY A 343 -8.17 2.39 -7.71
CA GLY A 343 -7.25 3.50 -7.47
C GLY A 343 -7.22 4.51 -8.62
N VAL A 344 -7.03 4.03 -9.85
CA VAL A 344 -7.09 4.88 -11.05
C VAL A 344 -8.42 5.63 -11.14
N LEU A 345 -9.55 4.94 -11.00
CA LEU A 345 -10.86 5.59 -11.08
C LEU A 345 -11.05 6.63 -9.97
N THR A 346 -10.64 6.35 -8.74
CA THR A 346 -10.76 7.30 -7.63
C THR A 346 -9.96 8.58 -7.87
N THR A 347 -8.77 8.50 -8.47
CA THR A 347 -7.99 9.69 -8.85
C THR A 347 -8.65 10.46 -9.99
N ILE A 348 -9.22 9.77 -10.99
CA ILE A 348 -9.94 10.43 -12.08
C ILE A 348 -11.17 11.17 -11.55
N VAL A 349 -11.90 10.53 -10.62
CA VAL A 349 -13.06 11.14 -9.96
C VAL A 349 -12.61 12.34 -9.11
N ASP A 350 -11.56 12.21 -8.31
CA ASP A 350 -10.95 13.34 -7.57
C ASP A 350 -10.63 14.52 -8.49
N ASP A 351 -9.91 14.27 -9.60
CA ASP A 351 -9.58 15.31 -10.58
C ASP A 351 -10.83 15.91 -11.25
N PHE A 352 -11.86 15.10 -11.47
CA PHE A 352 -13.14 15.56 -12.02
C PHE A 352 -13.86 16.49 -11.05
N PHE A 353 -13.92 16.16 -9.76
CA PHE A 353 -14.57 17.00 -8.75
C PHE A 353 -13.78 18.27 -8.43
N ASP A 354 -12.46 18.22 -8.50
CA ASP A 354 -11.60 19.34 -8.10
C ASP A 354 -11.28 20.32 -9.22
N VAL A 355 -11.19 19.86 -10.47
CA VAL A 355 -10.73 20.69 -11.59
C VAL A 355 -11.56 20.48 -12.86
N GLY A 356 -11.89 19.24 -13.19
CA GLY A 356 -12.37 18.87 -14.53
C GLY A 356 -13.85 19.15 -14.80
N GLY A 357 -14.71 18.98 -13.79
CA GLY A 357 -16.17 18.96 -13.94
C GLY A 357 -16.84 20.27 -13.51
N SER A 358 -17.87 20.65 -14.27
CA SER A 358 -18.86 21.65 -13.84
C SER A 358 -19.80 21.09 -12.78
N LYS A 359 -20.45 21.96 -11.99
CA LYS A 359 -21.38 21.52 -10.94
C LYS A 359 -22.48 20.61 -11.50
N GLU A 360 -23.01 20.95 -12.68
CA GLU A 360 -24.05 20.18 -13.36
C GLU A 360 -23.57 18.79 -13.79
N GLU A 361 -22.31 18.67 -14.24
CA GLU A 361 -21.68 17.37 -14.54
C GLU A 361 -21.53 16.51 -13.28
N LEU A 362 -21.12 17.11 -12.17
CA LEU A 362 -20.93 16.40 -10.90
C LEU A 362 -22.27 15.93 -10.31
N GLU A 363 -23.29 16.79 -10.33
CA GLU A 363 -24.66 16.44 -9.92
C GLU A 363 -25.24 15.33 -10.80
N ASN A 364 -24.99 15.35 -12.11
CA ASN A 364 -25.40 14.28 -13.02
C ASN A 364 -24.70 12.96 -12.70
N LEU A 365 -23.39 12.97 -12.44
CA LEU A 365 -22.63 11.79 -12.03
C LEU A 365 -23.17 11.17 -10.73
N VAL A 366 -23.47 12.00 -9.73
CA VAL A 366 -24.05 11.55 -8.46
C VAL A 366 -25.45 10.95 -8.68
N THR A 367 -26.28 11.61 -9.48
CA THR A 367 -27.64 11.14 -9.80
C THR A 367 -27.60 9.78 -10.51
N LEU A 368 -26.67 9.59 -11.46
CA LEU A 368 -26.46 8.32 -12.14
C LEU A 368 -26.07 7.20 -11.16
N ALA A 369 -25.23 7.51 -10.17
CA ALA A 369 -24.85 6.56 -9.12
C ALA A 369 -26.01 6.25 -8.15
N GLU A 370 -26.84 7.24 -7.80
CA GLU A 370 -28.04 7.06 -6.97
C GLU A 370 -29.07 6.18 -7.67
N MET A 371 -29.25 6.37 -8.97
CA MET A 371 -30.17 5.60 -9.81
C MET A 371 -29.48 4.41 -10.47
N TRP A 372 -28.55 3.73 -9.79
CA TRP A 372 -27.69 2.69 -10.36
C TRP A 372 -28.40 1.67 -11.27
N ASP A 373 -29.49 1.07 -10.78
CA ASP A 373 -30.26 0.05 -11.52
C ASP A 373 -31.12 0.65 -12.65
N GLU A 374 -31.40 1.94 -12.57
CA GLU A 374 -32.26 2.69 -13.48
C GLU A 374 -31.50 3.78 -14.27
N HIS A 375 -30.16 3.72 -14.29
CA HIS A 375 -29.30 4.78 -14.83
C HIS A 375 -29.59 5.05 -16.33
N HIS A 376 -30.06 4.05 -17.06
CA HIS A 376 -30.50 4.16 -18.46
C HIS A 376 -31.65 5.16 -18.68
N LYS A 377 -32.35 5.58 -17.62
CA LYS A 377 -33.38 6.62 -17.66
C LYS A 377 -32.82 8.04 -17.55
N ILE A 378 -31.54 8.17 -17.25
CA ILE A 378 -30.84 9.44 -17.05
C ILE A 378 -29.89 9.65 -18.23
N GLU A 379 -29.99 10.81 -18.87
CA GLU A 379 -29.06 11.19 -19.94
C GLU A 379 -27.73 11.64 -19.33
N PHE A 380 -26.63 11.28 -19.99
CA PHE A 380 -25.31 11.80 -19.65
C PHE A 380 -25.24 13.28 -20.00
N TYR A 381 -24.85 14.12 -19.03
CA TYR A 381 -24.71 15.56 -19.25
C TYR A 381 -23.57 15.89 -20.23
N SER A 382 -22.51 15.10 -20.21
CA SER A 382 -21.37 15.25 -21.12
C SER A 382 -20.71 13.90 -21.41
N GLU A 383 -19.87 13.88 -22.45
CA GLU A 383 -19.02 12.73 -22.78
C GLU A 383 -18.05 12.40 -21.63
N HIS A 384 -17.60 13.39 -20.84
CA HIS A 384 -16.77 13.13 -19.67
C HIS A 384 -17.54 12.34 -18.61
N VAL A 385 -18.79 12.73 -18.32
CA VAL A 385 -19.65 12.01 -17.36
C VAL A 385 -19.94 10.60 -17.87
N GLU A 386 -20.23 10.44 -19.16
CA GLU A 386 -20.43 9.13 -19.79
C GLU A 386 -19.20 8.22 -19.56
N ILE A 387 -17.99 8.70 -19.85
CA ILE A 387 -16.75 7.92 -19.70
C ILE A 387 -16.54 7.51 -18.25
N VAL A 388 -16.62 8.47 -17.31
CA VAL A 388 -16.37 8.23 -15.88
C VAL A 388 -17.41 7.28 -15.29
N PHE A 389 -18.70 7.56 -15.48
CA PHE A 389 -19.77 6.72 -14.96
C PHE A 389 -19.73 5.32 -15.58
N SER A 390 -19.57 5.19 -16.90
CA SER A 390 -19.51 3.88 -17.55
C SER A 390 -18.36 3.03 -17.05
N ALA A 391 -17.19 3.64 -16.80
CA ALA A 391 -16.04 2.92 -16.26
C ALA A 391 -16.29 2.42 -14.83
N ILE A 392 -16.90 3.25 -13.96
CA ILE A 392 -17.31 2.85 -12.60
C ILE A 392 -18.38 1.75 -12.67
N TYR A 393 -19.43 1.95 -13.47
CA TYR A 393 -20.55 1.02 -13.64
C TYR A 393 -20.10 -0.36 -14.08
N ILE A 394 -19.30 -0.43 -15.15
CA ILE A 394 -18.78 -1.70 -15.68
C ILE A 394 -17.86 -2.37 -14.66
N LEU A 395 -16.99 -1.61 -13.99
CA LEU A 395 -16.08 -2.17 -13.00
C LEU A 395 -16.86 -2.75 -11.81
N VAL A 396 -17.73 -1.97 -11.19
CA VAL A 396 -18.50 -2.35 -10.01
C VAL A 396 -19.43 -3.52 -10.30
N THR A 397 -20.09 -3.54 -11.47
CA THR A 397 -20.95 -4.67 -11.86
C THR A 397 -20.14 -5.97 -11.98
N ARG A 398 -19.00 -5.93 -12.68
CA ARG A 398 -18.12 -7.10 -12.83
C ARG A 398 -17.51 -7.57 -11.52
N LEU A 399 -17.09 -6.62 -10.67
CA LEU A 399 -16.59 -6.93 -9.33
C LEU A 399 -17.69 -7.52 -8.46
N GLY A 400 -18.90 -6.98 -8.53
CA GLY A 400 -20.09 -7.47 -7.83
C GLY A 400 -20.39 -8.92 -8.19
N GLU A 401 -20.48 -9.24 -9.48
CA GLU A 401 -20.68 -10.62 -9.96
C GLU A 401 -19.60 -11.58 -9.40
N LYS A 402 -18.32 -11.21 -9.57
CA LYS A 402 -17.21 -12.07 -9.17
C LYS A 402 -17.10 -12.23 -7.65
N ALA A 403 -17.18 -11.13 -6.91
CA ALA A 403 -17.14 -11.14 -5.46
C ALA A 403 -18.33 -11.90 -4.87
N SER A 404 -19.51 -11.80 -5.49
CA SER A 404 -20.70 -12.51 -5.03
C SER A 404 -20.55 -14.02 -5.12
N LEU A 405 -19.88 -14.50 -6.18
CA LEU A 405 -19.52 -15.92 -6.32
C LEU A 405 -18.49 -16.36 -5.27
N LEU A 406 -17.49 -15.53 -4.95
CA LEU A 406 -16.48 -15.85 -3.94
C LEU A 406 -17.06 -15.86 -2.51
N GLN A 407 -18.07 -15.02 -2.27
CA GLN A 407 -18.65 -14.79 -0.94
C GLN A 407 -19.94 -15.60 -0.71
N ASP A 408 -20.44 -16.31 -1.72
CA ASP A 408 -21.72 -17.03 -1.71
C ASP A 408 -22.92 -16.16 -1.30
N ARG A 409 -22.88 -14.86 -1.64
CA ARG A 409 -23.96 -13.89 -1.41
C ARG A 409 -23.80 -12.71 -2.35
N ASP A 410 -24.90 -12.04 -2.69
CA ASP A 410 -24.78 -10.78 -3.44
C ASP A 410 -24.10 -9.70 -2.58
N VAL A 411 -23.02 -9.13 -3.12
CA VAL A 411 -22.29 -8.00 -2.51
C VAL A 411 -22.34 -6.74 -3.36
N THR A 412 -22.99 -6.79 -4.53
CA THR A 412 -22.97 -5.72 -5.53
C THR A 412 -23.50 -4.41 -4.95
N LYS A 413 -24.62 -4.47 -4.20
CA LYS A 413 -25.20 -3.28 -3.56
C LYS A 413 -24.22 -2.57 -2.64
N HIS A 414 -23.45 -3.31 -1.84
CA HIS A 414 -22.44 -2.72 -0.97
C HIS A 414 -21.32 -2.03 -1.76
N LEU A 415 -20.92 -2.59 -2.91
CA LEU A 415 -19.93 -1.94 -3.79
C LEU A 415 -20.45 -0.63 -4.39
N VAL A 416 -21.73 -0.59 -4.75
CA VAL A 416 -22.41 0.64 -5.23
C VAL A 416 -22.48 1.69 -4.12
N GLU A 417 -22.87 1.28 -2.91
CA GLU A 417 -22.94 2.17 -1.72
C GLU A 417 -21.58 2.82 -1.43
N ILE A 418 -20.48 2.07 -1.50
CA ILE A 418 -19.11 2.60 -1.31
C ILE A 418 -18.79 3.74 -2.30
N TRP A 419 -19.13 3.57 -3.58
CA TRP A 419 -18.93 4.62 -4.58
C TRP A 419 -19.87 5.81 -4.37
N LEU A 420 -21.12 5.54 -4.01
CA LEU A 420 -22.12 6.57 -3.78
C LEU A 420 -21.74 7.46 -2.59
N ASP A 421 -21.26 6.87 -1.50
CA ASP A 421 -20.80 7.61 -0.32
C ASP A 421 -19.63 8.53 -0.66
N LEU A 422 -18.65 8.05 -1.44
CA LEU A 422 -17.55 8.87 -1.93
C LEU A 422 -18.05 10.08 -2.74
N LEU A 423 -18.92 9.84 -3.73
CA LEU A 423 -19.42 10.91 -4.61
C LEU A 423 -20.23 11.96 -3.84
N LYS A 424 -21.05 11.53 -2.86
CA LYS A 424 -21.81 12.44 -1.99
C LYS A 424 -20.90 13.28 -1.09
N SER A 425 -19.88 12.66 -0.50
CA SER A 425 -18.89 13.38 0.31
C SER A 425 -18.06 14.36 -0.53
N MET A 426 -17.71 14.02 -1.77
CA MET A 426 -17.04 14.96 -2.67
C MET A 426 -17.95 16.12 -3.08
N MET A 427 -19.26 15.89 -3.27
CA MET A 427 -20.22 16.99 -3.47
C MET A 427 -20.29 17.93 -2.26
N THR A 428 -20.17 17.40 -1.05
CA THR A 428 -20.12 18.23 0.17
C THR A 428 -18.91 19.18 0.15
N GLU A 429 -17.74 18.72 -0.32
CA GLU A 429 -16.58 19.62 -0.49
C GLU A 429 -16.79 20.66 -1.58
N VAL A 430 -17.44 20.29 -2.69
CA VAL A 430 -17.84 21.24 -3.74
C VAL A 430 -18.74 22.33 -3.17
N GLU A 431 -19.73 21.96 -2.36
CA GLU A 431 -20.63 22.92 -1.69
C GLU A 431 -19.88 23.81 -0.71
N TRP A 432 -18.93 23.25 0.07
CA TRP A 432 -18.09 24.05 0.96
C TRP A 432 -17.28 25.08 0.19
N ARG A 433 -16.66 24.69 -0.93
CA ARG A 433 -15.87 25.59 -1.79
C ARG A 433 -16.73 26.70 -2.38
N ILE A 434 -17.90 26.37 -2.94
CA ILE A 434 -18.81 27.36 -3.56
C ILE A 434 -19.31 28.36 -2.53
N ASN A 435 -19.70 27.88 -1.35
CA ASN A 435 -20.26 28.72 -0.28
C ASN A 435 -19.18 29.40 0.57
N LYS A 436 -17.89 29.11 0.32
CA LYS A 436 -16.75 29.53 1.15
C LYS A 436 -16.95 29.16 2.62
N TYR A 437 -17.60 28.02 2.84
CA TYR A 437 -17.83 27.49 4.17
C TYR A 437 -16.52 26.92 4.71
N ILE A 438 -16.21 27.27 5.96
CA ILE A 438 -15.04 26.74 6.67
C ILE A 438 -15.58 25.73 7.69
N PRO A 439 -15.41 24.41 7.46
CA PRO A 439 -15.87 23.40 8.40
C PRO A 439 -15.08 23.45 9.71
N THR A 440 -15.65 22.89 10.77
CA THR A 440 -14.88 22.53 11.97
C THR A 440 -13.89 21.40 11.66
N THR A 441 -12.88 21.19 12.51
CA THR A 441 -11.92 20.08 12.31
C THR A 441 -12.62 18.72 12.29
N GLU A 442 -13.64 18.55 13.12
CA GLU A 442 -14.41 17.30 13.21
C GLU A 442 -15.28 17.07 11.97
N GLU A 443 -16.00 18.10 11.51
CA GLU A 443 -16.78 18.03 10.26
C GLU A 443 -15.87 17.74 9.06
N TYR A 444 -14.73 18.45 8.98
CA TYR A 444 -13.75 18.24 7.93
C TYR A 444 -13.23 16.82 7.94
N ILE A 445 -12.66 16.33 9.05
CA ILE A 445 -11.99 15.02 9.04
C ILE A 445 -12.96 13.87 8.80
N THR A 446 -14.21 14.00 9.24
CA THR A 446 -15.27 13.01 8.99
C THR A 446 -15.55 12.88 7.50
N ASN A 447 -15.69 14.00 6.78
CA ASN A 447 -15.90 13.98 5.33
C ASN A 447 -14.59 13.64 4.57
N ALA A 448 -13.48 14.22 5.00
CA ALA A 448 -12.17 14.12 4.36
C ALA A 448 -11.59 12.71 4.41
N ALA A 449 -11.95 11.91 5.43
CA ALA A 449 -11.64 10.48 5.48
C ALA A 449 -12.33 9.71 4.33
N LEU A 450 -13.56 10.08 3.96
CA LEU A 450 -14.25 9.49 2.80
C LEU A 450 -13.67 10.01 1.49
N THR A 451 -13.48 11.33 1.35
CA THR A 451 -12.98 11.95 0.10
C THR A 451 -11.51 11.65 -0.19
N PHE A 452 -10.73 11.14 0.77
CA PHE A 452 -9.41 10.57 0.50
C PHE A 452 -9.49 9.28 -0.35
N ALA A 453 -10.71 8.77 -0.58
CA ALA A 453 -11.05 7.78 -1.60
C ALA A 453 -10.41 6.39 -1.44
N LEU A 454 -10.03 6.00 -0.21
CA LEU A 454 -9.54 4.65 0.05
C LEU A 454 -10.66 3.60 0.08
N GLY A 455 -11.92 4.02 0.28
CA GLY A 455 -13.08 3.15 0.38
C GLY A 455 -13.24 2.24 -0.85
N PRO A 456 -13.38 2.80 -2.07
CA PRO A 456 -13.49 2.01 -3.30
C PRO A 456 -12.27 1.12 -3.59
N ILE A 457 -11.12 1.35 -2.96
CA ILE A 457 -9.90 0.58 -3.20
C ILE A 457 -9.85 -0.63 -2.25
N VAL A 458 -9.95 -0.37 -0.95
CA VAL A 458 -9.69 -1.36 0.10
C VAL A 458 -10.91 -2.23 0.37
N LEU A 459 -12.10 -1.63 0.48
CA LEU A 459 -13.29 -2.35 0.92
C LEU A 459 -13.74 -3.42 -0.08
N PRO A 460 -13.70 -3.20 -1.41
CA PRO A 460 -13.95 -4.26 -2.38
C PRO A 460 -12.89 -5.37 -2.32
N ALA A 461 -11.62 -5.04 -2.06
CA ALA A 461 -10.53 -6.03 -2.03
C ALA A 461 -10.70 -7.06 -0.90
N LEU A 462 -11.40 -6.71 0.18
CA LEU A 462 -11.71 -7.63 1.29
C LEU A 462 -12.42 -8.90 0.82
N TYR A 463 -13.24 -8.81 -0.24
CA TYR A 463 -13.98 -9.94 -0.78
C TYR A 463 -13.13 -10.92 -1.62
N PHE A 464 -11.86 -10.57 -1.89
CA PHE A 464 -10.98 -11.31 -2.80
C PHE A 464 -9.76 -11.94 -2.10
N VAL A 465 -9.59 -11.77 -0.79
CA VAL A 465 -8.41 -12.23 -0.05
C VAL A 465 -8.60 -13.58 0.68
N GLY A 466 -9.69 -14.29 0.38
CA GLY A 466 -9.90 -15.68 0.82
C GLY A 466 -11.06 -15.88 1.80
N PRO A 467 -11.03 -15.26 3.01
CA PRO A 467 -12.12 -15.42 3.97
C PRO A 467 -13.47 -14.90 3.46
N LYS A 468 -14.55 -15.58 3.89
CA LYS A 468 -15.91 -15.07 3.72
C LYS A 468 -16.21 -13.98 4.74
N ILE A 469 -16.85 -12.91 4.30
CA ILE A 469 -17.25 -11.78 5.13
C ILE A 469 -18.78 -11.76 5.22
N PRO A 470 -19.36 -12.03 6.40
CA PRO A 470 -20.81 -12.00 6.57
C PRO A 470 -21.32 -10.57 6.42
N GLU A 471 -22.58 -10.41 6.02
CA GLU A 471 -23.20 -9.08 5.86
C GLU A 471 -23.21 -8.28 7.18
N SER A 472 -23.28 -8.95 8.33
CA SER A 472 -23.18 -8.29 9.63
C SER A 472 -21.82 -7.66 9.87
N ALA A 473 -20.72 -8.24 9.34
CA ALA A 473 -19.38 -7.72 9.54
C ALA A 473 -19.17 -6.37 8.84
N VAL A 474 -19.74 -6.17 7.64
CA VAL A 474 -19.62 -4.88 6.93
C VAL A 474 -20.44 -3.75 7.56
N LYS A 475 -21.34 -4.08 8.49
CA LYS A 475 -22.13 -3.11 9.27
C LYS A 475 -21.62 -2.98 10.72
N ASP A 476 -20.59 -3.74 11.08
CA ASP A 476 -20.07 -3.79 12.44
C ASP A 476 -19.20 -2.58 12.77
N LEU A 477 -19.12 -2.25 14.05
CA LEU A 477 -18.26 -1.18 14.55
C LEU A 477 -16.78 -1.43 14.26
N GLU A 478 -16.31 -2.69 14.31
CA GLU A 478 -14.93 -3.03 14.01
C GLU A 478 -14.56 -2.68 12.56
N TYR A 479 -15.43 -3.00 11.60
CA TYR A 479 -15.21 -2.70 10.19
C TYR A 479 -15.15 -1.19 9.93
N ASN A 480 -16.11 -0.46 10.50
CA ASN A 480 -16.17 1.00 10.38
C ASN A 480 -14.94 1.67 11.03
N GLU A 481 -14.48 1.14 12.16
CA GLU A 481 -13.33 1.69 12.87
C GLU A 481 -12.00 1.40 12.15
N LEU A 482 -11.82 0.20 11.59
CA LEU A 482 -10.67 -0.12 10.73
C LEU A 482 -10.60 0.84 9.53
N PHE A 483 -11.74 1.07 8.88
CA PHE A 483 -11.82 2.01 7.76
C PHE A 483 -11.52 3.45 8.21
N ARG A 484 -12.14 3.91 9.30
CA ARG A 484 -11.95 5.26 9.85
C ARG A 484 -10.49 5.52 10.19
N LEU A 485 -9.84 4.63 10.95
CA LEU A 485 -8.45 4.80 11.37
C LEU A 485 -7.49 4.84 10.17
N MET A 486 -7.63 3.92 9.22
CA MET A 486 -6.84 3.90 7.99
C MET A 486 -7.02 5.19 7.19
N SER A 487 -8.27 5.59 6.94
CA SER A 487 -8.60 6.76 6.12
C SER A 487 -8.21 8.07 6.77
N THR A 488 -8.44 8.23 8.07
CA THR A 488 -7.97 9.40 8.84
C THR A 488 -6.46 9.48 8.85
N CYS A 489 -5.74 8.37 9.08
CA CYS A 489 -4.29 8.35 9.03
C CYS A 489 -3.77 8.80 7.65
N GLY A 490 -4.33 8.24 6.57
CA GLY A 490 -3.96 8.58 5.20
C GLY A 490 -4.24 10.05 4.85
N ARG A 491 -5.43 10.53 5.20
CA ARG A 491 -5.84 11.93 4.99
C ARG A 491 -4.92 12.91 5.72
N LEU A 492 -4.62 12.67 7.01
CA LEU A 492 -3.76 13.57 7.78
C LEU A 492 -2.32 13.58 7.25
N LEU A 493 -1.79 12.42 6.85
CA LEU A 493 -0.48 12.33 6.19
C LEU A 493 -0.47 13.15 4.89
N ASN A 494 -1.52 13.04 4.07
CA ASN A 494 -1.69 13.81 2.85
C ASN A 494 -1.73 15.32 3.15
N ASP A 495 -2.65 15.77 4.00
CA ASP A 495 -2.87 17.20 4.31
C ASP A 495 -1.59 17.90 4.80
N VAL A 496 -0.76 17.20 5.59
CA VAL A 496 0.53 17.72 6.07
C VAL A 496 1.46 18.05 4.92
N GLN A 497 1.52 17.20 3.88
CA GLN A 497 2.43 17.35 2.75
C GLN A 497 1.87 18.18 1.60
N THR A 498 0.54 18.25 1.47
CA THR A 498 -0.13 18.94 0.36
C THR A 498 -0.54 20.38 0.68
N TYR A 499 -0.46 20.78 1.96
CA TYR A 499 -0.87 22.10 2.44
C TYR A 499 -0.42 23.27 1.56
N GLU A 500 0.86 23.39 1.19
CA GLU A 500 1.29 24.56 0.42
C GLU A 500 0.65 24.64 -0.96
N ARG A 501 0.37 23.50 -1.60
CA ARG A 501 -0.32 23.47 -2.90
C ARG A 501 -1.78 23.85 -2.69
N GLU A 502 -2.47 23.15 -1.81
CA GLU A 502 -3.91 23.30 -1.57
C GLU A 502 -4.27 24.70 -1.07
N TYR A 503 -3.44 25.27 -0.20
CA TYR A 503 -3.60 26.65 0.27
C TYR A 503 -3.56 27.66 -0.88
N ARG A 504 -2.69 27.46 -1.89
CA ARG A 504 -2.64 28.34 -3.07
C ARG A 504 -3.85 28.16 -3.99
N GLU A 505 -4.46 26.98 -3.97
CA GLU A 505 -5.71 26.67 -4.67
C GLU A 505 -6.95 27.18 -3.90
N GLY A 506 -6.76 27.71 -2.68
CA GLY A 506 -7.85 28.16 -1.82
C GLY A 506 -8.63 27.02 -1.17
N LYS A 507 -8.06 25.81 -1.14
CA LYS A 507 -8.64 24.64 -0.48
C LYS A 507 -8.30 24.65 1.01
N VAL A 508 -9.25 24.16 1.80
CA VAL A 508 -9.11 23.99 3.25
C VAL A 508 -8.71 22.55 3.54
N ASN A 509 -7.73 22.38 4.41
CA ASN A 509 -7.27 21.09 4.92
C ASN A 509 -6.96 21.16 6.42
N SER A 510 -6.59 20.03 7.03
CA SER A 510 -6.34 19.94 8.48
C SER A 510 -5.33 20.97 9.01
N VAL A 511 -4.25 21.24 8.25
CA VAL A 511 -3.21 22.22 8.64
C VAL A 511 -3.81 23.64 8.65
N SER A 512 -4.51 24.02 7.59
CA SER A 512 -5.13 25.35 7.49
C SER A 512 -6.22 25.56 8.57
N LEU A 513 -6.97 24.51 8.91
CA LEU A 513 -8.02 24.56 9.93
C LEU A 513 -7.44 24.81 11.32
N LEU A 514 -6.34 24.13 11.69
CA LEU A 514 -5.67 24.36 12.96
C LEU A 514 -5.12 25.78 13.07
N ILE A 515 -4.51 26.30 11.99
CA ILE A 515 -4.02 27.69 11.96
C ILE A 515 -5.19 28.66 12.14
N HIS A 516 -6.30 28.45 11.43
CA HIS A 516 -7.49 29.30 11.53
C HIS A 516 -8.11 29.27 12.94
N GLN A 517 -8.29 28.09 13.53
CA GLN A 517 -8.85 27.92 14.89
C GLN A 517 -7.97 28.55 15.98
N SER A 518 -6.66 28.52 15.79
CA SER A 518 -5.71 29.16 16.71
C SER A 518 -5.72 30.69 16.66
N GLY A 519 -6.55 31.30 15.80
CA GLY A 519 -6.53 32.74 15.54
C GLY A 519 -5.24 33.22 14.88
N GLY A 520 -4.52 32.31 14.18
CA GLY A 520 -3.22 32.58 13.57
C GLY A 520 -2.04 32.56 14.54
N SER A 521 -2.21 32.04 15.76
CA SER A 521 -1.12 31.91 16.74
C SER A 521 -0.17 30.75 16.42
N LEU A 522 -0.67 29.68 15.80
CA LEU A 522 0.16 28.57 15.34
C LEU A 522 0.84 28.90 14.00
N SER A 523 2.14 28.69 13.92
CA SER A 523 2.86 28.61 12.65
C SER A 523 2.49 27.33 11.90
N ILE A 524 2.76 27.30 10.59
CA ILE A 524 2.57 26.11 9.75
C ILE A 524 3.37 24.92 10.31
N ALA A 525 4.60 25.15 10.77
CA ALA A 525 5.45 24.11 11.33
C ALA A 525 4.89 23.56 12.66
N GLU A 526 4.28 24.41 13.49
CA GLU A 526 3.59 23.97 14.70
C GLU A 526 2.34 23.17 14.38
N ALA A 527 1.48 23.67 13.47
CA ALA A 527 0.27 22.96 13.06
C ALA A 527 0.59 21.56 12.49
N ARG A 528 1.65 21.44 11.68
CA ARG A 528 2.14 20.14 11.19
C ARG A 528 2.58 19.21 12.31
N ARG A 529 3.27 19.73 13.34
CA ARG A 529 3.67 18.92 14.51
C ARG A 529 2.48 18.47 15.34
N GLU A 530 1.48 19.33 15.52
CA GLU A 530 0.25 18.98 16.26
C GLU A 530 -0.51 17.83 15.57
N ILE A 531 -0.53 17.80 14.22
CA ILE A 531 -1.16 16.72 13.43
C ILE A 531 -0.37 15.40 13.51
N GLN A 532 0.91 15.42 13.86
CA GLN A 532 1.71 14.20 13.97
C GLN A 532 1.16 13.26 15.04
N LYS A 533 0.66 13.81 16.16
CA LYS A 533 0.06 13.01 17.23
C LYS A 533 -1.14 12.16 16.73
N PRO A 534 -2.23 12.74 16.18
CA PRO A 534 -3.35 11.94 15.70
C PRO A 534 -2.99 10.98 14.56
N ILE A 535 -1.97 11.27 13.74
CA ILE A 535 -1.42 10.30 12.77
C ILE A 535 -0.86 9.08 13.50
N ASP A 536 -0.01 9.29 14.51
CA ASP A 536 0.59 8.20 15.28
C ASP A 536 -0.47 7.42 16.09
N THR A 537 -1.46 8.09 16.66
CA THR A 537 -2.63 7.45 17.32
C THR A 537 -3.36 6.54 16.33
N CYS A 538 -3.75 7.06 15.16
CA CYS A 538 -4.49 6.27 14.16
C CYS A 538 -3.71 5.05 13.70
N ARG A 539 -2.39 5.18 13.46
CA ARG A 539 -1.53 4.06 13.07
C ARG A 539 -1.47 2.99 14.16
N ARG A 540 -1.24 3.39 15.42
CA ARG A 540 -1.10 2.46 16.56
C ARG A 540 -2.41 1.70 16.79
N ASP A 541 -3.52 2.42 16.88
CA ASP A 541 -4.85 1.84 17.10
C ASP A 541 -5.24 0.90 15.96
N LEU A 542 -4.95 1.29 14.70
CA LEU A 542 -5.17 0.44 13.53
C LEU A 542 -4.38 -0.87 13.64
N LEU A 543 -3.08 -0.79 13.97
CA LEU A 543 -2.24 -1.97 14.15
C LEU A 543 -2.78 -2.86 15.29
N GLY A 544 -3.22 -2.26 16.40
CA GLY A 544 -3.85 -2.97 17.51
C GLY A 544 -5.10 -3.75 17.10
N LEU A 545 -6.00 -3.14 16.32
CA LEU A 545 -7.19 -3.83 15.80
C LEU A 545 -6.84 -4.95 14.81
N VAL A 546 -5.84 -4.74 13.96
CA VAL A 546 -5.37 -5.70 12.96
C VAL A 546 -4.76 -6.94 13.61
N LEU A 547 -4.01 -6.76 14.69
CA LEU A 547 -3.34 -7.84 15.41
C LEU A 547 -4.26 -8.58 16.40
N ARG A 548 -5.39 -7.98 16.77
CA ARG A 548 -6.40 -8.60 17.64
C ARG A 548 -7.00 -9.85 16.98
N LYS A 549 -6.93 -10.99 17.70
CA LYS A 549 -7.47 -12.28 17.24
C LYS A 549 -9.00 -12.29 17.23
N GLU A 550 -9.62 -11.66 18.22
CA GLU A 550 -11.07 -11.50 18.29
C GLU A 550 -11.55 -10.46 17.26
N GLY A 551 -12.76 -10.64 16.78
CA GLY A 551 -13.39 -9.73 15.82
C GLY A 551 -14.36 -10.43 14.89
N VAL A 552 -15.20 -9.64 14.23
CA VAL A 552 -16.08 -10.11 13.15
C VAL A 552 -15.40 -10.03 11.78
N VAL A 553 -14.36 -9.20 11.65
CA VAL A 553 -13.56 -9.05 10.43
C VAL A 553 -12.40 -10.06 10.46
N PRO A 554 -12.29 -10.98 9.49
CA PRO A 554 -11.17 -11.93 9.45
C PRO A 554 -9.82 -11.22 9.31
N ARG A 555 -8.78 -11.74 9.97
CA ARG A 555 -7.43 -11.14 9.97
C ARG A 555 -6.86 -10.85 8.57
N PRO A 556 -6.93 -11.75 7.57
CA PRO A 556 -6.46 -11.42 6.21
C PRO A 556 -7.15 -10.20 5.59
N CYS A 557 -8.40 -9.92 5.98
CA CYS A 557 -9.14 -8.73 5.58
C CYS A 557 -8.67 -7.50 6.37
N LYS A 558 -8.48 -7.61 7.70
CA LYS A 558 -7.90 -6.54 8.53
C LYS A 558 -6.54 -6.07 7.99
N GLU A 559 -5.70 -7.01 7.55
CA GLU A 559 -4.37 -6.72 7.00
C GLU A 559 -4.40 -5.82 5.76
N LEU A 560 -5.48 -5.79 4.97
CA LEU A 560 -5.60 -4.88 3.83
C LEU A 560 -5.69 -3.41 4.26
N PHE A 561 -6.34 -3.12 5.40
CA PHE A 561 -6.37 -1.76 5.96
C PHE A 561 -4.97 -1.33 6.41
N TRP A 562 -4.24 -2.23 7.07
CA TRP A 562 -2.85 -1.98 7.45
C TRP A 562 -1.95 -1.74 6.23
N LYS A 563 -2.08 -2.58 5.19
CA LYS A 563 -1.33 -2.44 3.94
C LYS A 563 -1.57 -1.10 3.26
N MET A 564 -2.81 -0.62 3.22
CA MET A 564 -3.10 0.71 2.69
C MET A 564 -2.51 1.81 3.58
N CYS A 565 -2.57 1.67 4.91
CA CYS A 565 -1.89 2.61 5.81
C CYS A 565 -0.39 2.72 5.49
N LYS A 566 0.29 1.58 5.23
CA LYS A 566 1.69 1.56 4.77
C LYS A 566 1.88 2.29 3.45
N VAL A 567 0.97 2.09 2.49
CA VAL A 567 0.98 2.81 1.21
C VAL A 567 0.88 4.32 1.41
N CYS A 568 0.00 4.78 2.31
CA CYS A 568 -0.11 6.20 2.63
C CYS A 568 1.20 6.76 3.21
N TYR A 569 1.83 6.06 4.17
CA TYR A 569 3.14 6.47 4.67
C TYR A 569 4.20 6.47 3.56
N PHE A 570 4.24 5.45 2.72
CA PHE A 570 5.21 5.34 1.63
C PHE A 570 5.16 6.55 0.67
N PHE A 571 3.97 7.09 0.41
CA PHE A 571 3.80 8.27 -0.45
C PHE A 571 3.91 9.61 0.29
N TYR A 572 3.60 9.68 1.59
CA TYR A 572 3.41 10.94 2.32
C TYR A 572 4.31 11.15 3.55
N SER A 573 5.20 10.21 3.90
CA SER A 573 6.05 10.36 5.10
C SER A 573 7.16 11.40 4.95
N ARG A 574 7.57 11.71 3.70
CA ARG A 574 8.72 12.59 3.41
C ARG A 574 8.42 13.75 2.46
N GLY A 575 7.19 13.84 1.97
CA GLY A 575 6.78 14.79 0.94
C GLY A 575 5.52 14.29 0.23
N ASP A 576 5.06 15.00 -0.79
CA ASP A 576 3.94 14.56 -1.63
C ASP A 576 4.45 13.79 -2.85
N ALA A 577 4.92 12.57 -2.60
CA ALA A 577 5.49 11.72 -3.64
C ALA A 577 4.42 11.21 -4.61
N PHE A 578 3.15 11.14 -4.18
CA PHE A 578 2.06 10.67 -5.02
C PHE A 578 1.77 11.63 -6.16
N SER A 579 1.79 12.94 -5.91
CA SER A 579 1.55 13.93 -6.97
C SER A 579 2.69 14.00 -7.97
N SER A 580 3.94 13.76 -7.54
CA SER A 580 5.10 13.69 -8.41
C SER A 580 5.00 12.52 -9.40
N PRO A 581 5.29 12.71 -10.71
CA PRO A 581 5.35 11.61 -11.67
C PRO A 581 6.61 10.75 -11.54
N ASP A 582 7.68 11.28 -10.95
CA ASP A 582 9.01 10.66 -10.98
C ASP A 582 9.49 10.15 -9.62
N GLU A 583 8.94 10.67 -8.51
CA GLU A 583 9.49 10.44 -7.18
C GLU A 583 9.47 8.96 -6.76
N LYS A 584 8.47 8.20 -7.21
CA LYS A 584 8.34 6.74 -6.95
C LYS A 584 8.54 5.87 -8.19
N ALA A 585 8.98 6.45 -9.31
CA ALA A 585 9.19 5.70 -10.55
C ALA A 585 10.25 4.59 -10.39
N ARG A 586 11.30 4.86 -9.59
CA ARG A 586 12.36 3.86 -9.30
C ARG A 586 11.82 2.66 -8.54
N GLU A 587 10.90 2.88 -7.61
CA GLU A 587 10.26 1.81 -6.83
C GLU A 587 9.27 1.00 -7.68
N VAL A 588 8.57 1.63 -8.62
CA VAL A 588 7.78 0.92 -9.66
C VAL A 588 8.70 -0.03 -10.42
N ASP A 589 9.81 0.49 -10.94
CA ASP A 589 10.78 -0.29 -11.69
C ASP A 589 11.39 -1.41 -10.84
N ALA A 590 11.74 -1.12 -9.58
CA ALA A 590 12.32 -2.10 -8.67
C ALA A 590 11.37 -3.26 -8.35
N VAL A 591 10.06 -3.04 -8.29
CA VAL A 591 9.10 -4.13 -8.02
C VAL A 591 8.72 -4.86 -9.30
N VAL A 592 8.50 -4.14 -10.40
CA VAL A 592 7.84 -4.69 -11.60
C VAL A 592 8.82 -5.04 -12.71
N ASN A 593 9.80 -4.18 -12.99
CA ASN A 593 10.53 -4.22 -14.26
C ASN A 593 11.98 -4.73 -14.13
N LEU A 594 12.69 -4.30 -13.09
CA LEU A 594 14.12 -4.58 -12.94
C LEU A 594 14.35 -5.92 -12.25
N PRO A 595 15.22 -6.80 -12.77
CA PRO A 595 15.64 -8.01 -12.06
C PRO A 595 16.43 -7.66 -10.80
N LEU A 596 16.58 -8.62 -9.89
CA LEU A 596 17.37 -8.48 -8.66
C LEU A 596 18.86 -8.24 -8.95
N LEU A 597 19.48 -7.34 -8.18
CA LEU A 597 20.91 -7.02 -8.26
C LEU A 597 21.72 -7.90 -7.28
N LEU A 598 22.16 -9.07 -7.74
CA LEU A 598 22.92 -10.02 -6.92
C LEU A 598 24.43 -9.73 -6.96
N LYS A 599 25.06 -9.54 -5.80
CA LYS A 599 26.53 -9.37 -5.71
C LYS A 599 27.22 -10.74 -5.81
N GLY A 600 28.11 -10.90 -6.80
CA GLY A 600 29.01 -12.05 -6.92
C GLY A 600 28.70 -13.05 -8.05
N SER A 601 27.62 -12.87 -8.81
CA SER A 601 27.35 -13.69 -9.99
C SER A 601 28.14 -13.19 -11.20
N SER A 602 29.35 -13.73 -11.39
CA SER A 602 29.84 -13.90 -12.76
C SER A 602 28.88 -14.87 -13.46
N ASN A 603 28.18 -14.39 -14.49
CA ASN A 603 27.35 -15.16 -15.44
C ASN A 603 26.88 -16.54 -14.97
N VAL A 604 25.85 -16.59 -14.12
CA VAL A 604 24.99 -17.79 -14.08
C VAL A 604 23.79 -17.49 -14.96
N SER A 605 23.91 -17.87 -16.23
CA SER A 605 22.79 -17.94 -17.15
C SER A 605 21.83 -19.00 -16.59
N LEU A 606 20.70 -18.58 -16.02
CA LEU A 606 19.58 -19.49 -15.80
C LEU A 606 19.03 -19.87 -17.19
N PRO A 607 18.73 -21.15 -17.48
CA PRO A 607 18.19 -21.54 -18.76
C PRO A 607 16.83 -20.87 -18.96
N ILE A 608 16.77 -19.97 -19.92
CA ILE A 608 15.51 -19.47 -20.46
C ILE A 608 14.90 -20.64 -21.23
N LEU A 609 13.90 -21.31 -20.64
CA LEU A 609 13.02 -22.23 -21.36
C LEU A 609 12.08 -21.39 -22.25
N TRP A 610 12.61 -20.95 -23.39
CA TRP A 610 11.83 -20.53 -24.55
C TRP A 610 11.95 -21.67 -25.57
N GLU A 611 10.98 -22.58 -25.59
CA GLU A 611 10.75 -23.41 -26.78
C GLU A 611 9.61 -22.79 -27.58
N GLY A 612 10.01 -22.23 -28.73
CA GLY A 612 9.14 -21.58 -29.68
C GLY A 612 8.21 -22.56 -30.40
N SER A 613 6.99 -22.11 -30.63
CA SER A 613 6.11 -22.67 -31.64
C SER A 613 5.96 -21.67 -32.77
N ASN A 614 6.10 -22.18 -33.99
CA ASN A 614 5.74 -21.60 -35.29
C ASN A 614 6.81 -20.79 -36.02
N GLN A 615 7.54 -21.46 -36.90
CA GLN A 615 7.66 -21.08 -38.30
C GLN A 615 7.75 -22.33 -39.18
N HIS A 616 6.67 -22.63 -39.91
CA HIS A 616 6.76 -23.18 -41.26
C HIS A 616 5.61 -22.63 -42.12
N ALA A 617 5.99 -22.35 -43.37
CA ALA A 617 5.28 -21.82 -44.53
C ALA A 617 3.77 -22.06 -44.64
#